data_AF-A4T4A0-F1
#
_entry.id   AF-A4T4A0-F1
#
_cell.length_a   1.000
_cell.length_b   1.000
_cell.length_c   1.000
_cell.angle_alpha   90.00
_cell.angle_beta   90.00
_cell.angle_gamma   90.00
#
_symmetry.space_group_name_H-M   'P 1'
#
loop_
_entity.id
_entity.type
_entity.pdbx_description
1 polymer ?
#
loop_
_entity_poly.entity_id
_entity_poly.type
_entity_poly.pdbx_seq_one_letter_code
_entity_poly.pdbx_strand_id
1 'polypeptide(L)'
;MTAAPNPEAEHAIADIARRHGLSRDSVLAMAAALRNGGGTMAQFSIPELGGSGQWMRGGMTMVGDMFDHSLKARVDALCNELAQLLSTTQVFPEQTNWWPADLGVPSSTGGQNDTRYAVFPAARRLAVQMRGVTRVFDTAEHRIGGVQQQQGGPSGTVHFTSQLGTFDISSLR
;
A
#
# COMPACT_ATOMS: atom_id res chain seq x y z
N MET A 1 -11.04 1.27 2.49
CA MET A 1 -10.93 0.73 3.86
C MET A 1 -9.50 0.92 4.32
N THR A 2 -9.28 1.74 5.34
CA THR A 2 -7.94 1.97 5.92
C THR A 2 -7.58 0.79 6.80
N ALA A 3 -6.34 0.27 6.70
CA ALA A 3 -5.88 -0.80 7.58
C ALA A 3 -5.95 -0.35 9.05
N ALA A 4 -6.30 -1.26 9.97
CA ALA A 4 -6.31 -0.95 11.39
C ALA A 4 -4.89 -0.52 11.84
N PRO A 5 -4.78 0.49 12.72
CA PRO A 5 -3.48 0.89 13.28
C PRO A 5 -2.90 -0.20 14.17
N ASN A 6 -1.59 -0.18 14.41
CA ASN A 6 -0.96 -1.02 15.41
C ASN A 6 -1.46 -0.62 16.82
N PRO A 7 -1.58 -1.57 17.77
CA PRO A 7 -2.05 -1.27 19.13
C PRO A 7 -1.27 -0.14 19.81
N GLU A 8 0.04 -0.08 19.58
CA GLU A 8 0.94 0.94 20.14
C GLU A 8 0.60 2.37 19.65
N ALA A 9 0.01 2.50 18.46
CA ALA A 9 -0.36 3.78 17.88
C ALA A 9 -1.81 4.19 18.18
N GLU A 10 -2.63 3.30 18.75
CA GLU A 10 -4.04 3.57 18.98
C GLU A 10 -4.28 4.77 19.91
N HIS A 11 -3.52 4.85 21.00
CA HIS A 11 -3.64 5.95 21.95
C HIS A 11 -3.22 7.28 21.32
N ALA A 12 -2.10 7.29 20.60
CA ALA A 12 -1.60 8.49 19.92
C ALA A 12 -2.59 9.00 18.86
N ILE A 13 -3.19 8.10 18.07
CA ILE A 13 -4.21 8.45 17.08
C ILE A 13 -5.47 9.02 17.76
N ALA A 14 -5.92 8.41 18.86
CA ALA A 14 -7.07 8.89 19.62
C ALA A 14 -6.82 10.29 20.21
N ASP A 15 -5.61 10.56 20.70
CA ASP A 15 -5.21 11.85 21.23
C ASP A 15 -5.12 12.95 20.16
N ILE A 16 -4.61 12.62 18.98
CA ILE A 16 -4.60 13.54 17.83
C ILE A 16 -6.04 13.84 17.40
N ALA A 17 -6.88 12.82 17.26
CA ALA A 17 -8.28 12.99 16.90
C ALA A 17 -9.01 13.93 17.86
N ARG A 18 -8.82 13.74 19.17
CA ARG A 18 -9.40 14.61 20.21
C ARG A 18 -8.90 16.05 20.13
N ARG A 19 -7.58 16.27 19.95
CA ARG A 19 -7.01 17.63 19.86
C ARG A 19 -7.47 18.40 18.65
N HIS A 20 -7.60 17.70 17.51
CA HIS A 20 -8.07 18.31 16.28
C HIS A 20 -9.59 18.33 16.19
N GLY A 21 -10.34 17.72 17.11
CA GLY A 21 -11.80 17.65 17.05
C GLY A 21 -12.33 16.90 15.82
N LEU A 22 -11.65 15.81 15.46
CA LEU A 22 -11.96 14.95 14.31
C LEU A 22 -12.33 13.55 14.77
N SER A 23 -13.06 12.81 13.95
CA SER A 23 -13.24 11.39 14.19
C SER A 23 -11.93 10.62 14.02
N ARG A 24 -11.80 9.52 14.76
CA ARG A 24 -10.66 8.60 14.66
C ARG A 24 -10.45 8.13 13.22
N ASP A 25 -11.54 7.85 12.51
CA ASP A 25 -11.50 7.35 11.13
C ASP A 25 -10.94 8.40 10.16
N SER A 26 -11.29 9.69 10.34
CA SER A 26 -10.71 10.80 9.56
C SER A 26 -9.21 10.93 9.80
N VAL A 27 -8.76 10.84 11.06
CA VAL A 27 -7.33 10.89 11.38
C VAL A 27 -6.59 9.68 10.81
N LEU A 28 -7.15 8.48 10.89
CA LEU A 28 -6.56 7.28 10.28
C LEU A 28 -6.49 7.39 8.76
N ALA A 29 -7.55 7.90 8.12
CA ALA A 29 -7.54 8.14 6.68
C ALA A 29 -6.45 9.15 6.28
N MET A 30 -6.27 10.22 7.05
CA MET A 30 -5.20 11.19 6.82
C MET A 30 -3.81 10.60 7.04
N ALA A 31 -3.61 9.84 8.12
CA ALA A 31 -2.35 9.16 8.39
C ALA A 31 -1.99 8.16 7.28
N ALA A 32 -2.98 7.45 6.73
CA ALA A 32 -2.77 6.56 5.60
C ALA A 32 -2.40 7.32 4.32
N ALA A 33 -3.04 8.47 4.05
CA ALA A 33 -2.69 9.34 2.94
C ALA A 33 -1.23 9.86 3.05
N LEU A 34 -0.80 10.25 4.25
CA LEU A 34 0.58 10.65 4.53
C LEU A 34 1.57 9.52 4.33
N ARG A 35 1.27 8.32 4.83
CA ARG A 35 2.11 7.13 4.62
C ARG A 35 2.29 6.86 3.11
N ASN A 36 1.22 6.96 2.33
CA ASN A 36 1.28 6.75 0.88
C ASN A 36 2.11 7.84 0.17
N GLY A 37 2.14 9.06 0.69
CA GLY A 37 3.00 10.15 0.21
C GLY A 37 4.35 10.25 0.93
N GLY A 38 4.84 9.16 1.53
CA GLY A 38 6.16 9.07 2.15
C GLY A 38 6.36 9.97 3.37
N GLY A 39 5.28 10.41 4.03
CA GLY A 39 5.31 11.28 5.20
C GLY A 39 5.58 12.76 4.90
N THR A 40 5.72 13.15 3.63
CA THR A 40 5.97 14.54 3.21
C THR A 40 4.86 15.11 2.33
N MET A 41 3.97 14.26 1.83
CA MET A 41 2.81 14.64 1.05
C MET A 41 1.60 13.81 1.49
N ALA A 42 0.40 14.38 1.37
CA ALA A 42 -0.84 13.64 1.48
C ALA A 42 -1.81 14.10 0.39
N GLN A 43 -2.49 13.14 -0.24
CA GLN A 43 -3.70 13.40 -1.03
C GLN A 43 -4.84 12.68 -0.36
N PHE A 44 -5.89 13.40 -0.03
CA PHE A 44 -6.98 12.88 0.79
C PHE A 44 -8.33 13.30 0.24
N SER A 45 -9.36 12.56 0.63
CA SER A 45 -10.77 12.92 0.45
C SER A 45 -11.50 12.56 1.73
N ILE A 46 -11.61 13.54 2.63
CA ILE A 46 -12.13 13.35 4.00
C ILE A 46 -13.20 14.43 4.23
N PRO A 47 -14.49 14.06 4.36
CA PRO A 47 -15.58 15.02 4.52
C PRO A 47 -15.38 16.02 5.67
N GLU A 48 -14.90 15.54 6.84
CA GLU A 48 -14.63 16.40 8.01
C GLU A 48 -13.49 17.41 7.78
N LEU A 49 -12.70 17.24 6.72
CA LEU A 49 -11.60 18.14 6.32
C LEU A 49 -11.93 18.91 5.02
N GLY A 50 -13.22 19.08 4.71
CA GLY A 50 -13.67 19.79 3.52
C GLY A 50 -13.60 18.97 2.24
N GLY A 51 -13.59 17.64 2.35
CA GLY A 51 -13.58 16.73 1.20
C GLY A 51 -12.18 16.51 0.65
N SER A 52 -12.03 16.69 -0.67
CA SER A 52 -10.77 16.46 -1.37
C SER A 52 -9.73 17.55 -1.08
N GLY A 53 -8.50 17.14 -0.85
CA GLY A 53 -7.41 18.06 -0.60
C GLY A 53 -6.03 17.42 -0.80
N GLN A 54 -5.02 18.27 -0.76
CA GLN A 54 -3.62 17.88 -0.82
C GLN A 54 -2.83 18.68 0.21
N TRP A 55 -1.88 18.04 0.85
CA TRP A 55 -0.94 18.68 1.76
C TRP A 55 0.48 18.33 1.35
N MET A 56 1.40 19.29 1.47
CA MET A 56 2.84 19.11 1.29
C MET A 56 3.59 19.75 2.45
N ARG A 57 4.57 19.03 3.01
CA ARG A 57 5.37 19.48 4.14
C ARG A 57 6.17 20.73 3.78
N GLY A 58 5.97 21.81 4.53
CA GLY A 58 6.60 23.11 4.27
C GLY A 58 6.17 23.75 2.95
N GLY A 59 5.13 23.22 2.32
CA GLY A 59 4.65 23.65 1.01
C GLY A 59 3.18 24.08 1.06
N MET A 60 2.45 23.74 0.00
CA MET A 60 1.06 24.17 -0.17
C MET A 60 0.08 23.19 0.49
N THR A 61 -0.90 23.74 1.19
CA THR A 61 -2.09 23.02 1.65
C THR A 61 -3.28 23.42 0.79
N MET A 62 -3.92 22.45 0.15
CA MET A 62 -5.12 22.58 -0.68
C MET A 62 -6.26 21.83 0.00
N VAL A 63 -7.41 22.49 0.14
CA VAL A 63 -8.64 21.93 0.70
C VAL A 63 -9.81 22.30 -0.22
N GLY A 64 -10.95 21.64 -0.10
CA GLY A 64 -12.08 21.80 -1.02
C GLY A 64 -12.57 23.25 -1.15
N ASP A 65 -12.60 23.99 -0.04
CA ASP A 65 -12.81 25.43 -0.05
C ASP A 65 -11.46 26.17 -0.05
N MET A 66 -11.05 26.69 -1.21
CA MET A 66 -9.76 27.35 -1.37
C MET A 66 -9.60 28.63 -0.53
N PHE A 67 -10.71 29.24 -0.11
CA PHE A 67 -10.72 30.48 0.68
C PHE A 67 -10.82 30.22 2.19
N ASP A 68 -11.04 28.98 2.61
CA ASP A 68 -11.04 28.61 4.02
C ASP A 68 -9.60 28.48 4.56
N HIS A 69 -9.04 29.64 4.90
CA HIS A 69 -7.71 29.73 5.51
C HIS A 69 -7.61 28.99 6.85
N SER A 70 -8.72 28.92 7.60
CA SER A 70 -8.76 28.24 8.90
C SER A 70 -8.67 26.72 8.73
N LEU A 71 -9.38 26.17 7.74
CA LEU A 71 -9.32 24.76 7.38
C LEU A 71 -7.95 24.38 6.84
N LYS A 72 -7.35 25.22 5.98
CA LYS A 72 -5.97 25.00 5.50
C LYS A 72 -4.99 24.92 6.67
N ALA A 73 -5.09 25.82 7.65
CA ALA A 73 -4.23 25.80 8.82
C ALA A 73 -4.45 24.55 9.70
N ARG A 74 -5.70 24.12 9.88
CA ARG A 74 -6.03 22.89 10.61
C ARG A 74 -5.49 21.63 9.93
N VAL A 75 -5.65 21.53 8.61
CA VAL A 75 -5.08 20.42 7.81
C VAL A 75 -3.56 20.43 7.91
N ASP A 76 -2.92 21.59 7.78
CA ASP A 76 -1.47 21.71 7.91
C ASP A 76 -0.96 21.26 9.29
N ALA A 77 -1.60 21.72 10.37
CA ALA A 77 -1.25 21.32 11.73
C ALA A 77 -1.43 19.80 11.96
N LEU A 78 -2.56 19.24 11.50
CA LEU A 78 -2.83 17.81 11.58
C LEU A 78 -1.77 16.99 10.82
N CYS A 79 -1.43 17.40 9.60
CA CYS A 79 -0.49 16.67 8.78
C CYS A 79 0.94 16.73 9.32
N ASN A 80 1.39 17.88 9.83
CA ASN A 80 2.71 17.98 10.47
C ASN A 80 2.82 17.07 11.69
N GLU A 81 1.78 17.03 12.52
CA GLU A 81 1.74 16.18 13.70
C GLU A 81 1.72 14.69 13.36
N LEU A 82 0.89 14.29 12.40
CA LEU A 82 0.84 12.91 11.93
C LEU A 82 2.14 12.49 11.24
N ALA A 83 2.80 13.40 10.49
CA ALA A 83 4.09 13.13 9.89
C ALA A 83 5.18 12.87 10.95
N GLN A 84 5.16 13.60 12.07
CA GLN A 84 6.06 13.37 13.21
C GLN A 84 5.73 12.04 13.93
N LEU A 85 4.45 11.71 14.08
CA LEU A 85 4.04 10.42 14.64
C LEU A 85 4.53 9.27 13.74
N LEU A 86 4.31 9.36 12.43
CA LEU A 86 4.74 8.35 11.45
C LEU A 86 6.27 8.19 11.38
N SER A 87 7.04 9.23 11.70
CA SER A 87 8.51 9.13 11.72
C SER A 87 9.06 8.46 12.98
N THR A 88 8.27 8.35 14.05
CA THR A 88 8.70 7.85 15.36
C THR A 88 8.00 6.57 15.78
N THR A 89 6.80 6.33 15.27
CA THR A 89 5.92 5.23 15.65
C THR A 89 5.41 4.55 14.39
N GLN A 90 5.45 3.22 14.38
CA GLN A 90 4.85 2.43 13.33
C GLN A 90 3.32 2.45 13.49
N VAL A 91 2.64 3.44 12.88
CA VAL A 91 1.20 3.68 13.07
C VAL A 91 0.35 2.57 12.48
N PHE A 92 0.71 2.12 11.29
CA PHE A 92 0.04 1.02 10.61
C PHE A 92 0.95 -0.18 10.61
N PRO A 93 0.44 -1.41 10.52
CA PRO A 93 1.28 -2.54 10.19
C PRO A 93 2.08 -2.17 8.93
N GLU A 94 3.36 -2.53 8.94
CA GLU A 94 4.16 -2.57 7.71
C GLU A 94 3.27 -3.17 6.61
N GLN A 95 3.22 -2.55 5.43
CA GLN A 95 2.70 -3.23 4.26
C GLN A 95 3.64 -4.40 4.01
N THR A 96 3.42 -5.49 4.76
CA THR A 96 4.13 -6.73 4.58
C THR A 96 3.65 -7.17 3.23
N ASN A 97 4.50 -6.96 2.23
CA ASN A 97 4.29 -7.59 0.96
C ASN A 97 4.06 -9.06 1.25
N TRP A 98 3.10 -9.64 0.56
CA TRP A 98 2.73 -11.02 0.80
C TRP A 98 3.83 -12.01 0.39
N TRP A 99 4.93 -11.49 -0.17
CA TRP A 99 6.17 -12.18 -0.47
C TRP A 99 7.30 -11.76 0.47
N PRO A 100 8.34 -12.60 0.65
CA PRO A 100 9.49 -12.29 1.50
C PRO A 100 10.22 -10.99 1.10
N ALA A 101 10.59 -10.18 2.10
CA ALA A 101 11.17 -8.85 1.88
C ALA A 101 12.54 -8.88 1.17
N ASP A 102 13.29 -9.98 1.30
CA ASP A 102 14.57 -10.21 0.63
C ASP A 102 14.48 -10.32 -0.90
N LEU A 103 13.27 -10.54 -1.44
CA LEU A 103 13.04 -10.55 -2.89
C LEU A 103 13.11 -9.16 -3.54
N GLY A 104 12.95 -8.10 -2.74
CA GLY A 104 12.99 -6.72 -3.22
C GLY A 104 11.73 -6.30 -3.98
N VAL A 105 11.92 -5.50 -5.04
CA VAL A 105 10.83 -4.92 -5.83
C VAL A 105 10.53 -5.82 -7.04
N PRO A 106 9.28 -6.28 -7.23
CA PRO A 106 8.93 -7.10 -8.38
C PRO A 106 8.91 -6.26 -9.67
N SER A 107 9.30 -6.87 -10.79
CA SER A 107 9.15 -6.26 -12.12
C SER A 107 7.72 -6.36 -12.65
N SER A 108 6.93 -7.31 -12.14
CA SER A 108 5.54 -7.52 -12.52
C SER A 108 4.78 -8.18 -11.38
N THR A 109 3.57 -7.70 -11.13
CA THR A 109 2.63 -8.30 -10.18
C THR A 109 1.27 -8.39 -10.82
N GLY A 110 0.50 -9.41 -10.47
CA GLY A 110 -0.89 -9.53 -10.90
C GLY A 110 -1.65 -10.47 -9.98
N GLY A 111 -2.97 -10.42 -10.04
CA GLY A 111 -3.80 -11.32 -9.27
C GLY A 111 -5.24 -11.31 -9.74
N GLN A 112 -5.85 -12.49 -9.69
CA GLN A 112 -7.25 -12.71 -9.98
C GLN A 112 -7.76 -13.86 -9.12
N ASN A 113 -8.97 -13.71 -8.61
CA ASN A 113 -9.56 -14.60 -7.60
C ASN A 113 -8.60 -14.76 -6.40
N ASP A 114 -8.49 -15.95 -5.84
CA ASP A 114 -7.59 -16.26 -4.72
C ASP A 114 -6.12 -16.49 -5.14
N THR A 115 -5.72 -16.10 -6.35
CA THR A 115 -4.36 -16.32 -6.87
C THR A 115 -3.71 -15.01 -7.30
N ARG A 116 -2.50 -14.75 -6.78
CA ARG A 116 -1.66 -13.61 -7.17
C ARG A 116 -0.21 -14.00 -7.31
N TYR A 117 0.52 -13.28 -8.15
CA TYR A 117 1.93 -13.52 -8.44
C TYR A 117 2.75 -12.23 -8.35
N ALA A 118 4.05 -12.39 -8.10
CA ALA A 118 5.06 -11.32 -8.15
C ALA A 118 6.37 -11.88 -8.73
N VAL A 119 6.88 -11.25 -9.78
CA VAL A 119 8.07 -11.67 -10.52
C VAL A 119 9.27 -10.83 -10.09
N PHE A 120 10.38 -11.47 -9.72
CA PHE A 120 11.62 -10.82 -9.28
C PHE A 120 12.80 -11.28 -10.15
N PRO A 121 13.02 -10.66 -11.33
CA PRO A 121 14.09 -11.09 -12.23
C PRO A 121 15.48 -10.91 -11.63
N ALA A 122 15.68 -9.85 -10.81
CA ALA A 122 16.94 -9.58 -10.12
C ALA A 122 17.32 -10.68 -9.12
N ALA A 123 16.32 -11.22 -8.41
CA ALA A 123 16.51 -12.32 -7.46
C ALA A 123 16.40 -13.71 -8.10
N ARG A 124 15.95 -13.81 -9.36
CA ARG A 124 15.52 -15.06 -10.02
C ARG A 124 14.46 -15.80 -9.21
N ARG A 125 13.43 -15.05 -8.78
CA ARG A 125 12.36 -15.56 -7.92
C ARG A 125 10.99 -15.23 -8.49
N LEU A 126 10.05 -16.13 -8.25
CA LEU A 126 8.64 -15.93 -8.49
C LEU A 126 7.90 -16.24 -7.19
N ALA A 127 7.23 -15.24 -6.61
CA ALA A 127 6.30 -15.49 -5.53
C ALA A 127 4.91 -15.73 -6.12
N VAL A 128 4.21 -16.76 -5.65
CA VAL A 128 2.79 -16.99 -5.95
C VAL A 128 2.05 -17.25 -4.65
N GLN A 129 0.96 -16.52 -4.43
CA GLN A 129 0.05 -16.79 -3.34
C GLN A 129 -1.24 -17.37 -3.89
N MET A 130 -1.61 -18.54 -3.39
CA MET A 130 -2.87 -19.23 -3.70
C MET A 130 -3.62 -19.50 -2.40
N ARG A 131 -4.87 -19.04 -2.30
CA ARG A 131 -5.72 -19.22 -1.11
C ARG A 131 -5.02 -18.77 0.18
N GLY A 132 -4.32 -17.64 0.12
CA GLY A 132 -3.58 -17.06 1.25
C GLY A 132 -2.21 -17.69 1.55
N VAL A 133 -1.84 -18.81 0.92
CA VAL A 133 -0.54 -19.45 1.12
C VAL A 133 0.47 -18.95 0.09
N THR A 134 1.52 -18.28 0.54
CA THR A 134 2.62 -17.82 -0.32
C THR A 134 3.67 -18.91 -0.49
N ARG A 135 4.03 -19.19 -1.75
CA ARG A 135 5.19 -20.01 -2.13
C ARG A 135 6.12 -19.19 -3.01
N VAL A 136 7.42 -19.36 -2.79
CA VAL A 136 8.47 -18.73 -3.59
C VAL A 136 9.18 -19.81 -4.37
N PHE A 137 9.32 -19.59 -5.67
CA PHE A 137 9.91 -20.52 -6.62
C PHE A 137 11.19 -19.94 -7.22
N ASP A 138 12.15 -20.80 -7.53
CA ASP A 138 13.31 -20.44 -8.34
C ASP A 138 12.92 -20.38 -9.82
N THR A 139 13.12 -19.23 -10.48
CA THR A 139 12.81 -19.10 -11.91
C THR A 139 13.89 -19.69 -12.81
N ALA A 140 15.00 -20.17 -12.25
CA ALA A 140 16.18 -20.66 -12.96
C ALA A 140 16.61 -19.69 -14.07
N GLU A 141 16.59 -20.13 -15.33
CA GLU A 141 16.91 -19.30 -16.48
C GLU A 141 15.71 -18.53 -17.04
N HIS A 142 14.48 -18.84 -16.63
CA HIS A 142 13.28 -18.21 -17.17
C HIS A 142 13.25 -16.72 -16.86
N ARG A 143 13.30 -15.89 -17.91
CA ARG A 143 13.01 -14.45 -17.84
C ARG A 143 11.56 -14.26 -18.23
N ILE A 144 10.70 -14.09 -17.24
CA ILE A 144 9.25 -13.99 -17.43
C ILE A 144 8.94 -12.64 -18.10
N GLY A 145 8.48 -12.69 -19.35
CA GLY A 145 8.13 -11.52 -20.17
C GLY A 145 6.62 -11.34 -20.36
N GLY A 146 5.82 -12.37 -20.07
CA GLY A 146 4.37 -12.32 -20.15
C GLY A 146 3.73 -13.24 -19.12
N VAL A 147 2.57 -12.83 -18.60
CA VAL A 147 1.77 -13.63 -17.68
C VAL A 147 0.35 -13.68 -18.20
N GLN A 148 -0.18 -14.89 -18.36
CA GLN A 148 -1.55 -15.14 -18.78
C GLN A 148 -2.28 -15.91 -17.68
N GLN A 149 -3.28 -15.27 -17.11
CA GLN A 149 -4.19 -15.88 -16.16
C GLN A 149 -5.50 -16.16 -16.88
N GLN A 150 -5.88 -17.44 -16.98
CA GLN A 150 -7.07 -17.83 -17.72
C GLN A 150 -8.33 -17.46 -16.93
N GLN A 151 -9.19 -16.64 -17.54
CA GLN A 151 -10.48 -16.26 -16.98
C GLN A 151 -11.50 -17.37 -17.25
N GLY A 152 -12.00 -18.05 -16.21
CA GLY A 152 -13.20 -18.90 -16.30
C GLY A 152 -13.01 -20.43 -16.24
N GLY A 153 -11.88 -20.96 -15.76
CA GLY A 153 -11.68 -22.40 -15.55
C GLY A 153 -11.68 -22.81 -14.06
N PRO A 154 -11.95 -24.09 -13.72
CA PRO A 154 -11.75 -24.59 -12.36
C PRO A 154 -10.24 -24.68 -12.10
N SER A 155 -9.76 -23.85 -11.18
CA SER A 155 -8.37 -23.68 -10.72
C SER A 155 -7.67 -22.46 -11.33
N GLY A 156 -7.19 -21.57 -10.47
CA GLY A 156 -6.46 -20.35 -10.81
C GLY A 156 -5.07 -20.62 -11.36
N THR A 157 -4.97 -21.43 -12.42
CA THR A 157 -3.71 -21.74 -13.11
C THR A 157 -3.17 -20.47 -13.76
N VAL A 158 -1.90 -20.16 -13.49
CA VAL A 158 -1.21 -19.00 -14.04
C VAL A 158 -0.13 -19.51 -14.98
N HIS A 159 -0.26 -19.21 -16.27
CA HIS A 159 0.75 -19.54 -17.26
C HIS A 159 1.73 -18.38 -17.42
N PHE A 160 3.01 -18.71 -17.34
CA PHE A 160 4.11 -17.76 -17.50
C PHE A 160 4.79 -18.00 -18.84
N THR A 161 5.12 -16.93 -19.54
CA THR A 161 5.86 -17.00 -20.80
C THR A 161 7.26 -16.44 -20.59
N SER A 162 8.25 -17.21 -21.03
CA SER A 162 9.67 -16.84 -21.02
C SER A 162 10.30 -17.07 -22.39
N GLN A 163 11.59 -16.77 -22.50
CA GLN A 163 12.39 -17.09 -23.69
C GLN A 163 12.50 -18.60 -23.97
N LEU A 164 12.21 -19.46 -22.99
CA LEU A 164 12.23 -20.93 -23.12
C LEU A 164 10.85 -21.51 -23.46
N GLY A 165 9.84 -20.66 -23.65
CA GLY A 165 8.45 -21.06 -23.86
C GLY A 165 7.54 -20.77 -22.66
N THR A 166 6.33 -21.31 -22.75
CA THR A 166 5.29 -21.18 -21.72
C THR A 166 5.41 -22.31 -20.70
N PHE A 167 5.27 -21.97 -19.42
CA PHE A 167 5.38 -22.90 -18.31
C PHE A 167 4.35 -22.58 -17.21
N ASP A 168 4.14 -23.54 -16.30
CA ASP A 168 3.29 -23.41 -15.11
C ASP A 168 4.13 -23.54 -13.83
N ILE A 169 3.63 -23.04 -12.70
CA ILE A 169 4.33 -23.15 -11.41
C ILE A 169 4.65 -24.58 -10.98
N SER A 170 3.88 -25.57 -11.43
CA SER A 170 4.13 -27.00 -11.18
C SER A 170 5.45 -27.49 -11.78
N SER A 171 6.00 -26.76 -12.77
CA SER A 171 7.31 -27.04 -13.36
C SER A 171 8.48 -26.42 -12.58
N LEU A 172 8.20 -25.54 -11.62
CA LEU A 172 9.21 -24.86 -10.81
C LEU A 172 9.45 -25.60 -9.49
N ARG A 173 10.65 -25.42 -8.93
CA ARG A 173 11.04 -25.94 -7.61
C ARG A 173 10.83 -24.88 -6.53
#